data_AF-A0A098M0M5-F1
#
_entry.id   AF-A0A098M0M5-F1
#
_cell.length_a   1.000
_cell.length_b   1.000
_cell.length_c   1.000
_cell.angle_alpha   90.00
_cell.angle_beta   90.00
_cell.angle_gamma   90.00
#
_symmetry.space_group_name_H-M   'P 1'
#
loop_
_entity.id
_entity.type
_entity.pdbx_description
1 polymer ?
#
loop_
_entity_poly.entity_id
_entity_poly.type
_entity_poly.pdbx_seq_one_letter_code
_entity_poly.pdbx_strand_id
1 'polypeptide(L)'
;MNPPVAGEKRPALVTCTAPVNIAVVKYWGKRDEKLILPINSSLSVTLHQDQLKTTTTAALSRDFTEDRLWLNGEPADTEHPRLQSCLREIRRLARKRRGERSGGDEGDPPPLNYKVHIASENNFPTAAGLASSAAGYACLVYTLARLYGVEGDLSEIARQGSGSACRSMFGGFVQWVMGDNADGKDSVAQQVAPETHWPELRVLILVVSAEKKVVGSTAGMQTSVKTSLLLKHRAEAVVPERMAQMIHHIRQRDFEAFGQLTMKDSNQFHATCLDTFPPIFYLNDTSKQVIALVHRFNAHHGKTKVAYTFDAGPNAVLFLLDETLEEFVGVVQRSFPPKSNGDQFLKGLPVKAASPSEELLAEVVRDPIPGTIRYLLITKPGPGPSVVDDGSCHLLGQDGMPGSSS
;
A
#
# COMPACT_ATOMS: atom_id res chain seq x y z
N MET A 1 39.06 -6.31 -27.82
CA MET A 1 38.50 -5.36 -26.83
C MET A 1 38.67 -3.97 -27.42
N ASN A 2 37.59 -3.34 -27.86
CA ASN A 2 37.66 -1.95 -28.29
C ASN A 2 37.71 -1.06 -27.05
N PRO A 3 38.54 0.00 -27.03
CA PRO A 3 38.56 0.95 -25.93
C PRO A 3 37.21 1.69 -25.85
N PRO A 4 36.77 2.11 -24.65
CA PRO A 4 35.55 2.89 -24.51
C PRO A 4 35.70 4.23 -25.24
N VAL A 5 34.68 4.57 -26.04
CA VAL A 5 34.59 5.85 -26.74
C VAL A 5 34.47 6.97 -25.69
N ALA A 6 35.39 7.92 -25.72
CA ALA A 6 35.38 9.08 -24.83
C ALA A 6 34.18 9.99 -25.16
N GLY A 7 33.19 10.09 -24.27
CA GLY A 7 32.10 11.07 -24.38
C GLY A 7 30.71 10.64 -23.91
N GLU A 8 30.48 9.37 -23.59
CA GLU A 8 29.20 8.90 -23.04
C GLU A 8 29.08 9.29 -21.56
N LYS A 9 28.32 10.37 -21.28
CA LYS A 9 27.87 10.64 -19.91
C LYS A 9 26.81 9.60 -19.58
N ARG A 10 27.19 8.63 -18.74
CA ARG A 10 26.28 7.60 -18.21
C ARG A 10 25.01 8.23 -17.63
N PRO A 11 23.84 7.63 -17.81
CA PRO A 11 22.60 8.14 -17.23
C PRO A 11 22.74 8.25 -15.70
N ALA A 12 22.20 9.33 -15.14
CA ALA A 12 22.03 9.42 -13.69
C ALA A 12 20.92 8.45 -13.31
N LEU A 13 21.22 7.48 -12.44
CA LEU A 13 20.33 6.38 -12.15
C LEU A 13 20.13 6.28 -10.63
N VAL A 14 18.86 6.14 -10.22
CA VAL A 14 18.49 5.94 -8.82
C VAL A 14 17.49 4.80 -8.73
N THR A 15 17.72 3.88 -7.79
CA THR A 15 16.75 2.85 -7.43
C THR A 15 16.28 3.07 -6.00
N CYS A 16 14.97 2.96 -5.79
CA CYS A 16 14.38 2.97 -4.46
C CYS A 16 13.39 1.83 -4.32
N THR A 17 13.02 1.56 -3.07
CA THR A 17 11.91 0.69 -2.71
C THR A 17 10.89 1.47 -1.88
N ALA A 18 9.62 1.10 -2.00
CA ALA A 18 8.56 1.65 -1.17
C ALA A 18 7.61 0.56 -0.65
N PRO A 19 7.12 0.72 0.59
CA PRO A 19 6.21 -0.22 1.22
C PRO A 19 4.76 -0.07 0.75
N VAL A 20 4.01 -1.14 0.93
CA VAL A 20 2.54 -1.12 0.88
C VAL A 20 1.99 -0.64 2.23
N ASN A 21 0.79 -0.07 2.26
CA ASN A 21 0.08 0.25 3.49
C ASN A 21 -1.35 -0.33 3.47
N ILE A 22 -1.86 -0.67 4.66
CA ILE A 22 -3.21 -1.20 4.86
C ILE A 22 -4.01 -0.25 5.72
N ALA A 23 -5.14 0.25 5.20
CA ALA A 23 -5.99 1.18 5.93
C ALA A 23 -6.78 0.47 7.04
N VAL A 24 -6.70 1.00 8.26
CA VAL A 24 -7.55 0.60 9.42
C VAL A 24 -8.70 1.59 9.62
N VAL A 25 -8.56 2.82 9.12
CA VAL A 25 -9.67 3.75 8.85
C VAL A 25 -9.67 4.07 7.36
N LYS A 26 -10.75 3.69 6.67
CA LYS A 26 -10.78 3.59 5.20
C LYS A 26 -10.94 4.94 4.51
N TYR A 27 -10.15 5.12 3.46
CA TYR A 27 -10.37 6.13 2.42
C TYR A 27 -11.33 5.59 1.37
N TRP A 28 -12.50 6.21 1.21
CA TRP A 28 -13.45 5.87 0.17
C TRP A 28 -14.28 7.10 -0.23
N GLY A 29 -13.96 7.66 -1.40
CA GLY A 29 -14.67 8.82 -1.96
C GLY A 29 -13.80 10.07 -2.02
N LYS A 30 -13.98 10.86 -3.08
CA LYS A 30 -13.23 12.11 -3.32
C LYS A 30 -14.18 13.30 -3.34
N ARG A 31 -13.76 14.40 -2.69
CA ARG A 31 -14.38 15.71 -2.88
C ARG A 31 -13.84 16.44 -4.12
N ASP A 32 -12.60 16.11 -4.52
CA ASP A 32 -11.98 16.60 -5.75
C ASP A 32 -11.24 15.46 -6.46
N GLU A 33 -11.67 15.13 -7.69
CA GLU A 33 -11.09 14.05 -8.48
C GLU A 33 -9.76 14.42 -9.15
N LYS A 34 -9.55 15.71 -9.44
CA LYS A 34 -8.36 16.22 -10.13
C LYS A 34 -7.19 16.36 -9.17
N LEU A 35 -7.42 16.92 -7.99
CA LEU A 35 -6.43 17.07 -6.93
C LEU A 35 -6.31 15.84 -6.02
N ILE A 36 -7.22 14.87 -6.20
CA ILE A 36 -7.35 13.64 -5.41
C ILE A 36 -7.49 13.97 -3.92
N LEU A 37 -8.51 14.77 -3.61
CA LEU A 37 -8.83 15.18 -2.23
C LEU A 37 -9.95 14.30 -1.68
N PRO A 38 -9.80 13.72 -0.47
CA PRO A 38 -10.76 12.74 0.04
C PRO A 38 -11.93 13.43 0.72
N ILE A 39 -13.06 12.72 0.87
CA ILE A 39 -14.20 13.22 1.67
C ILE A 39 -13.99 13.05 3.18
N ASN A 40 -13.01 12.23 3.59
CA ASN A 40 -12.64 11.99 4.98
C ASN A 40 -11.15 11.66 5.11
N SER A 41 -10.58 11.94 6.28
CA SER A 41 -9.21 11.48 6.62
C SER A 41 -9.16 9.96 6.73
N SER A 42 -7.97 9.37 6.62
CA SER A 42 -7.77 7.91 6.72
C SER A 42 -6.52 7.58 7.50
N LEU A 43 -6.42 6.36 8.03
CA LEU A 43 -5.27 5.90 8.81
C LEU A 43 -4.88 4.49 8.38
N SER A 44 -3.60 4.26 8.17
CA SER A 44 -3.04 2.97 7.75
C SER A 44 -1.83 2.52 8.55
N VAL A 45 -1.55 1.23 8.47
CA VAL A 45 -0.29 0.60 8.90
C VAL A 45 0.56 0.34 7.66
N THR A 46 1.78 0.89 7.64
CA THR A 46 2.80 0.61 6.61
C THR A 46 3.40 -0.76 6.87
N LEU A 47 3.41 -1.63 5.86
CA LEU A 47 3.91 -3.00 5.95
C LEU A 47 5.41 -3.07 5.65
N HIS A 48 6.08 -4.07 6.22
CA HIS A 48 7.52 -4.22 6.07
C HIS A 48 7.94 -4.60 4.64
N GLN A 49 8.96 -3.90 4.13
CA GLN A 49 9.45 -4.04 2.76
C GLN A 49 10.13 -5.40 2.49
N ASP A 50 10.65 -6.06 3.52
CA ASP A 50 11.20 -7.43 3.41
C ASP A 50 10.20 -8.41 2.79
N GLN A 51 8.90 -8.25 3.10
CA GLN A 51 7.85 -9.12 2.56
C GLN A 51 7.15 -8.50 1.36
N LEU A 52 6.87 -7.20 1.40
CA LEU A 52 6.07 -6.52 0.38
C LEU A 52 6.67 -5.17 0.01
N LYS A 53 7.19 -5.06 -1.21
CA LYS A 53 7.75 -3.82 -1.73
C LYS A 53 7.52 -3.65 -3.22
N THR A 54 7.44 -2.39 -3.62
CA THR A 54 7.68 -1.96 -5.00
C THR A 54 9.13 -1.53 -5.11
N THR A 55 9.84 -1.98 -6.15
CA THR A 55 11.15 -1.47 -6.55
C THR A 55 10.98 -0.59 -7.77
N THR A 56 11.54 0.62 -7.77
CA THR A 56 11.50 1.53 -8.93
C THR A 56 12.88 2.08 -9.21
N THR A 57 13.34 1.92 -10.44
CA THR A 57 14.55 2.52 -10.98
C THR A 57 14.18 3.63 -11.95
N ALA A 58 14.74 4.82 -11.75
CA ALA A 58 14.57 5.94 -12.68
C ALA A 58 15.95 6.39 -13.18
N ALA A 59 16.03 6.62 -14.49
CA ALA A 59 17.22 7.08 -15.18
C ALA A 59 16.95 8.39 -15.91
N LEU A 60 17.91 9.33 -15.85
CA LEU A 60 17.88 10.57 -16.62
C LEU A 60 19.09 10.64 -17.56
N SER A 61 18.84 10.90 -18.84
CA SER A 61 19.88 11.10 -19.85
C SER A 61 19.50 12.17 -20.86
N ARG A 62 20.52 12.83 -21.41
CA ARG A 62 20.39 13.76 -22.55
C ARG A 62 20.00 13.02 -23.85
N ASP A 63 20.36 11.73 -23.92
CA ASP A 63 20.22 10.91 -25.12
C ASP A 63 18.81 10.27 -25.21
N PHE A 64 18.01 10.37 -24.14
CA PHE A 64 16.61 9.93 -24.15
C PHE A 64 15.73 10.94 -24.90
N THR A 65 14.98 10.46 -25.87
CA THR A 65 14.12 11.30 -26.73
C THR A 65 12.70 11.46 -26.20
N GLU A 66 12.24 10.54 -25.35
CA GLU A 66 10.90 10.54 -24.75
C GLU A 66 10.89 10.01 -23.32
N ASP A 67 9.86 10.37 -22.54
CA ASP A 67 9.64 9.76 -21.22
C ASP A 67 9.09 8.34 -21.45
N ARG A 68 9.67 7.32 -20.79
CA ARG A 68 9.26 5.91 -20.90
C ARG A 68 9.03 5.29 -19.54
N LEU A 69 8.03 4.42 -19.43
CA LEU A 69 7.71 3.66 -18.22
C LEU A 69 7.53 2.19 -18.56
N TRP A 70 8.15 1.31 -17.77
CA TRP A 70 7.89 -0.12 -17.75
C TRP A 70 7.37 -0.55 -16.37
N LEU A 71 6.35 -1.39 -16.36
CA LEU A 71 5.76 -1.95 -15.14
C LEU A 71 5.73 -3.48 -15.23
N ASN A 72 6.54 -4.14 -14.41
CA ASN A 72 6.75 -5.60 -14.46
C ASN A 72 7.20 -6.07 -15.85
N GLY A 73 8.21 -5.41 -16.43
CA GLY A 73 8.77 -5.73 -17.75
C GLY A 73 7.98 -5.18 -18.94
N GLU A 74 6.70 -4.88 -18.78
CA GLU A 74 5.83 -4.43 -19.87
C GLU A 74 5.81 -2.90 -20.02
N PRO A 75 5.84 -2.34 -21.24
CA PRO A 75 5.64 -0.91 -21.47
C PRO A 75 4.29 -0.43 -20.91
N ALA A 76 4.32 0.70 -20.21
CA ALA A 76 3.14 1.34 -19.65
C ALA A 76 2.91 2.72 -20.29
N ASP A 77 1.65 3.15 -20.33
CA ASP A 77 1.25 4.44 -20.89
C ASP A 77 1.81 5.60 -20.06
N THR A 78 2.73 6.35 -20.67
CA THR A 78 3.35 7.53 -20.07
C THR A 78 2.46 8.75 -20.09
N GLU A 79 1.45 8.79 -20.97
CA GLU A 79 0.48 9.88 -21.09
C GLU A 79 -0.66 9.77 -20.07
N HIS A 80 -0.66 8.73 -19.24
CA HIS A 80 -1.66 8.55 -18.19
C HIS A 80 -1.71 9.79 -17.25
N PRO A 81 -2.89 10.44 -17.07
CA PRO A 81 -2.97 11.75 -16.41
C PRO A 81 -2.34 11.84 -15.01
N ARG A 82 -2.44 10.75 -14.24
CA ARG A 82 -1.87 10.67 -12.87
C ARG A 82 -0.33 10.66 -12.88
N LEU A 83 0.27 9.94 -13.81
CA LEU A 83 1.72 9.90 -13.98
C LEU A 83 2.23 11.27 -14.43
N GLN A 84 1.56 11.87 -15.43
CA GLN A 84 1.85 13.22 -15.89
C GLN A 84 1.74 14.26 -14.75
N SER A 85 0.77 14.10 -13.84
CA SER A 85 0.67 14.95 -12.65
C SER A 85 1.90 14.83 -11.75
N CYS A 86 2.32 13.61 -11.41
CA CYS A 86 3.52 13.39 -10.60
C CYS A 86 4.78 13.94 -11.26
N LEU A 87 5.00 13.67 -12.56
CA LEU A 87 6.16 14.15 -13.31
C LEU A 87 6.20 15.68 -13.38
N ARG A 88 5.05 16.32 -13.62
CA ARG A 88 4.96 17.79 -13.67
C ARG A 88 5.29 18.42 -12.32
N GLU A 89 4.71 17.92 -11.23
CA GLU A 89 4.92 18.50 -9.90
C GLU A 89 6.34 18.27 -9.39
N ILE A 90 6.93 17.08 -9.60
CA ILE A 90 8.32 16.85 -9.18
C ILE A 90 9.29 17.73 -9.98
N ARG A 91 9.07 17.86 -11.29
CA ARG A 91 9.83 18.78 -12.14
C ARG A 91 9.63 20.23 -11.69
N ARG A 92 8.43 20.64 -11.28
CA ARG A 92 8.15 22.00 -10.77
C ARG A 92 8.96 22.30 -9.50
N LEU A 93 8.97 21.39 -8.52
CA LEU A 93 9.75 21.55 -7.28
C LEU A 93 11.25 21.59 -7.56
N ALA A 94 11.73 20.74 -8.46
CA ALA A 94 13.14 20.71 -8.84
C ALA A 94 13.62 22.04 -9.48
N ARG A 95 12.80 22.74 -10.29
CA ARG A 95 13.20 24.08 -10.80
C ARG A 95 13.14 25.16 -9.75
N LYS A 96 12.18 25.10 -8.81
CA LYS A 96 12.13 26.06 -7.71
C LYS A 96 13.43 26.02 -6.90
N ARG A 97 13.92 24.82 -6.57
CA ARG A 97 15.20 24.62 -5.86
C ARG A 97 16.41 25.17 -6.64
N ARG A 98 16.46 24.96 -7.96
CA ARG A 98 17.53 25.53 -8.80
C ARG A 98 17.50 27.04 -8.88
N GLY A 99 16.31 27.64 -8.99
CA GLY A 99 16.17 29.10 -9.00
C GLY A 99 16.64 29.75 -7.69
N GLU A 100 16.52 29.03 -6.57
CA GLU A 100 17.03 29.46 -5.25
C GLU A 100 18.55 29.26 -5.11
N ARG A 101 19.14 28.28 -5.81
CA ARG A 101 20.58 28.03 -5.88
C ARG A 101 21.22 28.84 -7.02
N SER A 102 21.64 30.06 -6.71
CA SER A 102 22.42 30.87 -7.66
C SER A 102 23.84 30.31 -7.78
N GLY A 103 24.13 29.55 -8.84
CA GLY A 103 25.48 29.08 -9.18
C GLY A 103 25.53 27.60 -9.54
N GLY A 104 26.00 27.30 -10.75
CA GLY A 104 26.21 25.93 -11.21
C GLY A 104 27.44 25.31 -10.56
N ASP A 105 27.23 24.63 -9.44
CA ASP A 105 28.26 23.83 -8.77
C ASP A 105 28.33 22.41 -9.34
N GLU A 106 29.51 21.80 -9.26
CA GLU A 106 29.69 20.37 -9.50
C GLU A 106 28.84 19.56 -8.49
N GLY A 107 27.88 18.79 -9.00
CA GLY A 107 26.88 18.08 -8.19
C GLY A 107 25.45 18.54 -8.42
N ASP A 108 25.24 19.54 -9.30
CA ASP A 108 23.89 19.95 -9.69
C ASP A 108 23.10 18.80 -10.33
N PRO A 109 21.80 18.65 -9.99
CA PRO A 109 20.97 17.61 -10.59
C PRO A 109 20.96 17.76 -12.13
N PRO A 110 20.75 16.67 -12.88
CA PRO A 110 20.78 16.71 -14.35
C PRO A 110 19.62 17.55 -14.94
N PRO A 111 19.81 18.24 -16.09
CA PRO A 111 18.85 19.21 -16.63
C PRO A 111 17.39 18.73 -16.72
N LEU A 112 16.45 19.61 -16.39
CA LEU A 112 15.01 19.29 -16.28
C LEU A 112 14.32 19.04 -17.63
N ASN A 113 14.97 19.38 -18.74
CA ASN A 113 14.49 19.09 -20.10
C ASN A 113 14.85 17.68 -20.55
N TYR A 114 15.71 16.96 -19.81
CA TYR A 114 16.04 15.58 -20.12
C TYR A 114 14.82 14.69 -19.87
N LYS A 115 14.72 13.66 -20.70
CA LYS A 115 13.65 12.69 -20.59
C LYS A 115 14.02 11.62 -19.56
N VAL A 116 13.00 11.01 -18.97
CA VAL A 116 13.16 10.02 -17.91
C VAL A 116 12.69 8.65 -18.38
N HIS A 117 13.54 7.65 -18.18
CA HIS A 117 13.16 6.25 -18.31
C HIS A 117 12.94 5.67 -16.91
N ILE A 118 11.84 4.96 -16.71
CA ILE A 118 11.45 4.44 -15.40
C ILE A 118 11.07 2.97 -15.56
N ALA A 119 11.68 2.08 -14.79
CA ALA A 119 11.23 0.70 -14.65
C ALA A 119 10.79 0.44 -13.21
N SER A 120 9.64 -0.21 -13.04
CA SER A 120 9.09 -0.53 -11.73
C SER A 120 8.57 -1.95 -11.67
N GLU A 121 8.80 -2.62 -10.54
CA GLU A 121 8.37 -3.99 -10.29
C GLU A 121 7.81 -4.15 -8.88
N ASN A 122 6.88 -5.08 -8.70
CA ASN A 122 6.34 -5.46 -7.39
C ASN A 122 6.71 -6.92 -7.08
N ASN A 123 7.13 -7.21 -5.86
CA ASN A 123 7.35 -8.61 -5.43
C ASN A 123 6.05 -9.32 -4.98
N PHE A 124 4.90 -8.72 -5.23
CA PHE A 124 3.57 -9.24 -4.89
C PHE A 124 2.63 -9.14 -6.10
N PRO A 125 1.66 -10.06 -6.25
CA PRO A 125 0.79 -10.06 -7.42
C PRO A 125 -0.05 -8.77 -7.48
N THR A 126 0.05 -8.02 -8.58
CA THR A 126 -0.70 -6.78 -8.84
C THR A 126 -2.21 -6.97 -8.66
N ALA A 127 -2.73 -8.15 -8.97
CA ALA A 127 -4.14 -8.51 -8.86
C ALA A 127 -4.58 -8.95 -7.45
N ALA A 128 -3.66 -9.18 -6.49
CA ALA A 128 -3.99 -9.63 -5.13
C ALA A 128 -4.61 -8.53 -4.24
N GLY A 129 -5.07 -7.41 -4.81
CA GLY A 129 -5.80 -6.39 -4.04
C GLY A 129 -4.97 -5.63 -2.98
N LEU A 130 -3.68 -5.92 -2.84
CA LEU A 130 -2.74 -5.33 -1.88
C LEU A 130 -2.26 -3.92 -2.27
N ALA A 131 -3.19 -3.02 -2.57
CA ALA A 131 -2.91 -1.60 -2.84
C ALA A 131 -1.68 -1.31 -3.74
N SER A 132 -1.45 -2.12 -4.79
CA SER A 132 -0.26 -2.01 -5.67
C SER A 132 -0.01 -0.60 -6.21
N SER A 133 -1.06 0.16 -6.53
CA SER A 133 -0.93 1.55 -6.96
C SER A 133 -0.39 2.49 -5.88
N ALA A 134 -0.64 2.20 -4.60
CA ALA A 134 -0.17 3.05 -3.50
C ALA A 134 1.36 2.97 -3.36
N ALA A 135 1.90 1.75 -3.26
CA ALA A 135 3.34 1.52 -3.22
C ALA A 135 4.00 1.96 -4.54
N GLY A 136 3.38 1.68 -5.68
CA GLY A 136 3.82 2.12 -7.01
C GLY A 136 4.08 3.63 -7.12
N TYR A 137 3.06 4.45 -6.84
CA TYR A 137 3.21 5.91 -6.93
C TYR A 137 4.07 6.49 -5.83
N ALA A 138 4.09 5.90 -4.62
CA ALA A 138 5.00 6.33 -3.56
C ALA A 138 6.46 6.09 -3.96
N CYS A 139 6.77 4.90 -4.49
CA CYS A 139 8.10 4.56 -4.98
C CYS A 139 8.52 5.47 -6.14
N LEU A 140 7.65 5.64 -7.14
CA LEU A 140 7.89 6.54 -8.27
C LEU A 140 8.26 7.95 -7.80
N VAL A 141 7.43 8.56 -6.96
CA VAL A 141 7.64 9.93 -6.49
C VAL A 141 8.90 10.04 -5.66
N TYR A 142 9.15 9.08 -4.77
CA TYR A 142 10.36 9.05 -3.96
C TYR A 142 11.63 8.89 -4.82
N THR A 143 11.65 7.94 -5.77
CA THR A 143 12.78 7.75 -6.70
C THR A 143 13.05 9.00 -7.53
N LEU A 144 12.00 9.62 -8.10
CA LEU A 144 12.15 10.85 -8.87
C LEU A 144 12.63 12.01 -8.01
N ALA A 145 12.16 12.13 -6.77
CA ALA A 145 12.67 13.14 -5.84
C ALA A 145 14.16 12.95 -5.57
N ARG A 146 14.61 11.72 -5.35
CA ARG A 146 16.04 11.41 -5.19
C ARG A 146 16.85 11.70 -6.46
N LEU A 147 16.32 11.34 -7.64
CA LEU A 147 16.95 11.60 -8.93
C LEU A 147 17.12 13.10 -9.23
N TYR A 148 16.11 13.91 -8.92
CA TYR A 148 16.13 15.36 -9.15
C TYR A 148 16.67 16.18 -7.98
N GLY A 149 17.04 15.54 -6.86
CA GLY A 149 17.43 16.23 -5.63
C GLY A 149 16.30 17.12 -5.11
N VAL A 150 15.09 16.59 -4.95
CA VAL A 150 13.97 17.26 -4.27
C VAL A 150 13.89 16.74 -2.84
N GLU A 151 13.85 17.66 -1.87
CA GLU A 151 13.73 17.38 -0.43
C GLU A 151 12.38 17.88 0.10
N GLY A 152 12.01 17.44 1.30
CA GLY A 152 10.77 17.84 1.98
C GLY A 152 9.65 16.79 1.87
N ASP A 153 8.42 17.21 2.19
CA ASP A 153 7.25 16.33 2.15
C ASP A 153 6.78 16.11 0.71
N LEU A 154 6.78 14.85 0.28
CA LEU A 154 6.38 14.43 -1.07
C LEU A 154 4.94 13.87 -1.11
N SER A 155 4.22 13.91 0.02
CA SER A 155 2.87 13.38 0.18
C SER A 155 1.89 13.98 -0.82
N GLU A 156 1.97 15.29 -1.08
CA GLU A 156 1.11 15.98 -2.05
C GLU A 156 1.26 15.40 -3.46
N ILE A 157 2.51 15.15 -3.89
CA ILE A 157 2.81 14.62 -5.22
C ILE A 157 2.35 13.16 -5.31
N ALA A 158 2.67 12.34 -4.30
CA ALA A 158 2.25 10.95 -4.24
C ALA A 158 0.72 10.81 -4.28
N ARG A 159 -0.01 11.69 -3.57
CA ARG A 159 -1.48 11.74 -3.54
C ARG A 159 -2.09 11.92 -4.93
N GLN A 160 -1.50 12.78 -5.78
CA GLN A 160 -1.99 13.01 -7.15
C GLN A 160 -1.77 11.80 -8.08
N GLY A 161 -0.79 10.96 -7.77
CA GLY A 161 -0.59 9.67 -8.43
C GLY A 161 -1.58 8.61 -7.97
N SER A 162 -1.77 8.50 -6.66
CA SER A 162 -2.84 7.72 -6.05
C SER A 162 -3.06 8.20 -4.63
N GLY A 163 -4.31 8.47 -4.23
CA GLY A 163 -4.60 9.09 -2.93
C GLY A 163 -3.95 8.36 -1.75
N SER A 164 -4.01 7.03 -1.71
CA SER A 164 -3.40 6.23 -0.64
C SER A 164 -1.86 6.11 -0.71
N ALA A 165 -1.22 6.57 -1.80
CA ALA A 165 0.23 6.54 -1.95
C ALA A 165 0.92 7.51 -0.97
N CYS A 166 0.28 8.63 -0.63
CA CYS A 166 0.85 9.58 0.35
C CYS A 166 1.16 8.90 1.69
N ARG A 167 0.34 7.93 2.13
CA ARG A 167 0.57 7.20 3.37
C ARG A 167 1.74 6.22 3.29
N SER A 168 2.10 5.75 2.10
CA SER A 168 3.29 4.92 1.88
C SER A 168 4.59 5.74 1.86
N MET A 169 4.54 7.06 2.02
CA MET A 169 5.73 7.91 2.16
C MET A 169 6.39 7.81 3.54
N PHE A 170 5.71 7.22 4.53
CA PHE A 170 6.17 7.11 5.91
C PHE A 170 6.04 5.68 6.46
N GLY A 171 6.86 5.36 7.44
CA GLY A 171 6.82 4.08 8.17
C GLY A 171 5.79 4.06 9.30
N GLY A 172 5.52 2.87 9.83
CA GLY A 172 4.68 2.67 11.01
C GLY A 172 3.21 2.94 10.77
N PHE A 173 2.62 3.83 11.57
CA PHE A 173 1.22 4.22 11.50
C PHE A 173 1.12 5.60 10.88
N VAL A 174 0.33 5.73 9.83
CA VAL A 174 0.30 6.95 9.01
C VAL A 174 -1.13 7.39 8.78
N GLN A 175 -1.44 8.64 9.12
CA GLN A 175 -2.70 9.27 8.76
C GLN A 175 -2.54 10.04 7.45
N TRP A 176 -3.58 10.06 6.64
CA TRP A 176 -3.78 11.05 5.58
C TRP A 176 -4.86 12.02 6.06
N VAL A 177 -4.43 13.25 6.33
CA VAL A 177 -5.30 14.36 6.70
C VAL A 177 -6.05 14.82 5.46
N MET A 178 -7.38 14.92 5.54
CA MET A 178 -8.17 15.30 4.37
C MET A 178 -7.89 16.71 3.88
N GLY A 179 -7.51 17.63 4.76
CA GLY A 179 -7.35 19.05 4.48
C GLY A 179 -8.68 19.75 4.19
N ASP A 180 -8.70 21.06 4.37
CA ASP A 180 -9.84 21.95 4.15
C ASP A 180 -9.58 22.95 3.02
N ASN A 181 -8.31 23.19 2.66
CA ASN A 181 -7.96 24.09 1.57
C ASN A 181 -8.38 23.53 0.20
N ALA A 182 -8.99 24.39 -0.62
CA ALA A 182 -9.42 24.04 -1.97
C ALA A 182 -8.24 23.73 -2.92
N ASP A 183 -7.05 24.29 -2.65
CA ASP A 183 -5.83 23.97 -3.39
C ASP A 183 -5.19 22.64 -2.96
N GLY A 184 -5.69 22.04 -1.88
CA GLY A 184 -5.26 20.74 -1.39
C GLY A 184 -3.89 20.70 -0.71
N LYS A 185 -3.25 21.84 -0.42
CA LYS A 185 -1.89 21.85 0.17
C LYS A 185 -1.81 21.33 1.59
N ASP A 186 -2.93 21.32 2.30
CA ASP A 186 -3.07 20.78 3.66
C ASP A 186 -3.58 19.33 3.69
N SER A 187 -3.85 18.73 2.51
CA SER A 187 -4.23 17.33 2.39
C SER A 187 -2.99 16.45 2.25
N VAL A 188 -2.33 16.19 3.37
CA VAL A 188 -1.01 15.53 3.44
C VAL A 188 -1.01 14.31 4.35
N ALA A 189 0.00 13.45 4.21
CA ALA A 189 0.22 12.34 5.12
C ALA A 189 1.11 12.75 6.29
N GLN A 190 0.85 12.18 7.47
CA GLN A 190 1.60 12.43 8.68
C GLN A 190 1.81 11.12 9.43
N GLN A 191 3.03 10.90 9.93
CA GLN A 191 3.32 9.75 10.78
C GLN A 191 2.66 9.98 12.16
N VAL A 192 1.81 9.03 12.54
CA VAL A 192 1.15 8.98 13.86
C VAL A 192 2.08 8.34 14.89
N ALA A 193 2.76 7.27 14.49
CA ALA A 193 3.76 6.57 15.30
C ALA A 193 4.74 5.80 14.38
N PRO A 194 6.03 5.70 14.74
CA PRO A 194 7.02 4.98 13.93
C PRO A 194 6.77 3.47 13.94
N GLU A 195 7.38 2.73 13.03
CA GLU A 195 7.30 1.27 12.94
C GLU A 195 7.83 0.55 14.17
N THR A 196 8.74 1.18 14.92
CA THR A 196 9.26 0.69 16.19
C THR A 196 8.28 0.87 17.35
N HIS A 197 7.19 1.61 17.16
CA HIS A 197 6.21 1.89 18.21
C HIS A 197 5.43 0.65 18.63
N TRP A 198 5.18 -0.34 17.78
CA TRP A 198 4.38 -1.51 18.17
C TRP A 198 5.01 -2.81 17.63
N PRO A 199 6.17 -3.23 18.18
CA PRO A 199 6.96 -4.32 17.64
C PRO A 199 6.28 -5.69 17.73
N GLU A 200 5.31 -5.86 18.63
CA GLU A 200 4.52 -7.08 18.79
C GLU A 200 3.43 -7.21 17.73
N LEU A 201 3.05 -6.13 17.03
CA LEU A 201 1.99 -6.20 16.02
C LEU A 201 2.45 -7.02 14.81
N ARG A 202 1.56 -7.91 14.36
CA ARG A 202 1.71 -8.74 13.17
C ARG A 202 0.56 -8.50 12.22
N VAL A 203 0.85 -8.70 10.94
CA VAL A 203 -0.13 -8.61 9.86
C VAL A 203 -0.12 -9.92 9.10
N LEU A 204 -1.27 -10.58 9.03
CA LEU A 204 -1.48 -11.83 8.34
C LEU A 204 -2.47 -11.62 7.19
N ILE A 205 -2.02 -11.85 5.97
CA ILE A 205 -2.80 -11.64 4.76
C ILE A 205 -3.25 -12.99 4.21
N LEU A 206 -4.55 -13.22 4.15
CA LEU A 206 -5.17 -14.41 3.56
C LEU A 206 -5.51 -14.10 2.11
N VAL A 207 -4.73 -14.63 1.18
CA VAL A 207 -4.94 -14.40 -0.26
C VAL A 207 -5.98 -15.40 -0.77
N VAL A 208 -7.22 -14.94 -0.89
CA VAL A 208 -8.38 -15.69 -1.39
C VAL A 208 -8.35 -15.78 -2.93
N SER A 209 -8.14 -14.65 -3.59
CA SER A 209 -8.09 -14.57 -5.05
C SER A 209 -6.97 -13.65 -5.51
N ALA A 210 -6.42 -13.99 -6.68
CA ALA A 210 -5.52 -13.13 -7.45
C ALA A 210 -6.16 -12.72 -8.79
N GLU A 211 -7.49 -12.81 -8.90
CA GLU A 211 -8.21 -12.37 -10.09
C GLU A 211 -8.38 -10.85 -10.09
N LYS A 212 -8.54 -10.28 -11.29
CA LYS A 212 -8.75 -8.84 -11.46
C LYS A 212 -10.07 -8.43 -10.80
N LYS A 213 -10.05 -7.29 -10.10
CA LYS A 213 -11.23 -6.70 -9.48
C LYS A 213 -12.33 -6.47 -10.53
N VAL A 214 -13.56 -6.86 -10.21
CA VAL A 214 -14.73 -6.58 -11.06
C VAL A 214 -14.95 -5.07 -11.19
N VAL A 215 -14.88 -4.33 -10.07
CA VAL A 215 -15.00 -2.87 -10.05
C VAL A 215 -13.73 -2.25 -9.46
N GLY A 216 -13.02 -1.47 -10.27
CA GLY A 216 -11.83 -0.73 -9.83
C GLY A 216 -12.16 0.32 -8.77
N SER A 217 -11.30 0.49 -7.77
CA SER A 217 -11.55 1.37 -6.61
C SER A 217 -11.86 2.83 -7.00
N THR A 218 -11.21 3.37 -8.04
CA THR A 218 -11.48 4.75 -8.50
C THR A 218 -12.91 4.93 -8.98
N ALA A 219 -13.38 4.04 -9.86
CA ALA A 219 -14.74 4.09 -10.38
C ALA A 219 -15.75 3.79 -9.26
N GLY A 220 -15.49 2.74 -8.48
CA GLY A 220 -16.35 2.33 -7.38
C GLY A 220 -16.61 3.44 -6.37
N MET A 221 -15.55 4.08 -5.87
CA MET A 221 -15.72 5.13 -4.86
C MET A 221 -16.43 6.38 -5.40
N GLN A 222 -16.29 6.66 -6.69
CA GLN A 222 -16.97 7.78 -7.32
C GLN A 222 -18.47 7.50 -7.51
N THR A 223 -18.82 6.26 -7.86
CA THR A 223 -20.22 5.83 -7.87
C THR A 223 -20.82 5.88 -6.46
N SER A 224 -20.07 5.44 -5.43
CA SER A 224 -20.53 5.54 -4.04
C SER A 224 -20.79 6.98 -3.62
N VAL A 225 -19.89 7.93 -3.93
CA VAL A 225 -20.10 9.36 -3.64
C VAL A 225 -21.38 9.89 -4.27
N LYS A 226 -21.71 9.42 -5.48
CA LYS A 226 -22.90 9.88 -6.22
C LYS A 226 -24.22 9.26 -5.74
N THR A 227 -24.18 8.07 -5.14
CA THR A 227 -25.39 7.24 -4.99
C THR A 227 -25.63 6.71 -3.58
N SER A 228 -24.58 6.59 -2.74
CA SER A 228 -24.72 6.09 -1.36
C SER A 228 -25.04 7.22 -0.40
N LEU A 229 -26.24 7.19 0.17
CA LEU A 229 -26.64 8.14 1.22
C LEU A 229 -25.87 7.87 2.52
N LEU A 230 -25.54 6.60 2.80
CA LEU A 230 -24.78 6.21 3.99
C LEU A 230 -23.33 6.69 3.94
N LEU A 231 -22.72 6.80 2.75
CA LEU A 231 -21.35 7.27 2.61
C LEU A 231 -21.19 8.72 3.09
N LYS A 232 -22.17 9.59 2.79
CA LYS A 232 -22.17 10.97 3.25
C LYS A 232 -22.16 11.05 4.79
N HIS A 233 -23.10 10.35 5.43
CA HIS A 233 -23.17 10.31 6.89
C HIS A 233 -21.91 9.69 7.52
N ARG A 234 -21.35 8.64 6.91
CA ARG A 234 -20.08 8.05 7.34
C ARG A 234 -18.96 9.09 7.36
N ALA A 235 -18.78 9.84 6.27
CA ALA A 235 -17.71 10.80 6.13
C ALA A 235 -17.85 11.99 7.10
N GLU A 236 -19.07 12.51 7.26
CA GLU A 236 -19.35 13.71 8.06
C GLU A 236 -19.41 13.42 9.57
N ALA A 237 -20.03 12.31 9.98
CA ALA A 237 -20.39 12.08 11.39
C ALA A 237 -19.65 10.91 12.06
N VAL A 238 -19.08 9.98 11.28
CA VAL A 238 -18.48 8.76 11.85
C VAL A 238 -16.96 8.81 11.81
N VAL A 239 -16.38 9.06 10.65
CA VAL A 239 -14.92 8.97 10.48
C VAL A 239 -14.12 9.96 11.34
N PRO A 240 -14.53 11.24 11.55
CA PRO A 240 -13.76 12.16 12.38
C PRO A 240 -13.49 11.63 13.80
N GLU A 241 -14.52 11.09 14.46
CA GLU A 241 -14.39 10.48 15.78
C GLU A 241 -13.54 9.20 15.74
N ARG A 242 -13.76 8.34 14.73
CA ARG A 242 -12.94 7.13 14.57
C ARG A 242 -11.46 7.43 14.35
N MET A 243 -11.12 8.51 13.65
CA MET A 243 -9.73 8.93 13.49
C MET A 243 -9.10 9.27 14.84
N ALA A 244 -9.79 10.07 15.67
CA ALA A 244 -9.32 10.43 17.00
C ALA A 244 -9.14 9.19 17.89
N GLN A 245 -10.14 8.31 17.92
CA GLN A 245 -10.11 7.05 18.67
C GLN A 245 -8.99 6.13 18.21
N MET A 246 -8.84 5.91 16.89
CA MET A 246 -7.81 5.05 16.34
C MET A 246 -6.40 5.55 16.67
N ILE A 247 -6.16 6.85 16.55
CA ILE A 247 -4.88 7.47 16.93
C ILE A 247 -4.60 7.24 18.43
N HIS A 248 -5.62 7.40 19.27
CA HIS A 248 -5.50 7.14 20.71
C HIS A 248 -5.14 5.67 20.99
N HIS A 249 -5.87 4.71 20.41
CA HIS A 249 -5.61 3.27 20.62
C HIS A 249 -4.22 2.85 20.14
N ILE A 250 -3.76 3.39 19.01
CA ILE A 250 -2.38 3.17 18.51
C ILE A 250 -1.36 3.68 19.52
N ARG A 251 -1.52 4.91 20.03
CA ARG A 251 -0.58 5.50 21.00
C ARG A 251 -0.51 4.69 22.30
N GLN A 252 -1.62 4.13 22.74
CA GLN A 252 -1.69 3.30 23.95
C GLN A 252 -1.34 1.82 23.71
N ARG A 253 -1.13 1.39 22.46
CA ARG A 253 -1.02 -0.03 22.07
C ARG A 253 -2.19 -0.88 22.57
N ASP A 254 -3.38 -0.28 22.62
CA ASP A 254 -4.62 -0.96 23.01
C ASP A 254 -5.11 -1.80 21.83
N PHE A 255 -4.65 -3.05 21.77
CA PHE A 255 -4.98 -3.95 20.68
C PHE A 255 -6.48 -4.25 20.59
N GLU A 256 -7.16 -4.36 21.74
CA GLU A 256 -8.57 -4.70 21.75
C GLU A 256 -9.41 -3.59 21.12
N ALA A 257 -9.22 -2.35 21.56
CA ALA A 257 -9.94 -1.22 20.99
C ALA A 257 -9.51 -0.91 19.55
N PHE A 258 -8.21 -1.01 19.23
CA PHE A 258 -7.70 -0.93 17.85
C PHE A 258 -8.37 -1.96 16.94
N GLY A 259 -8.46 -3.21 17.41
CA GLY A 259 -8.98 -4.34 16.66
C GLY A 259 -10.48 -4.22 16.40
N GLN A 260 -11.26 -3.87 17.43
CA GLN A 260 -12.69 -3.63 17.31
C GLN A 260 -12.99 -2.48 16.33
N LEU A 261 -12.25 -1.37 16.42
CA LEU A 261 -12.47 -0.22 15.55
C LEU A 261 -12.08 -0.53 14.09
N THR A 262 -10.99 -1.26 13.89
CA THR A 262 -10.55 -1.75 12.56
C THR A 262 -11.62 -2.59 11.88
N MET A 263 -12.22 -3.55 12.61
CA MET A 263 -13.29 -4.41 12.09
C MET A 263 -14.56 -3.61 11.78
N LYS A 264 -14.97 -2.71 12.68
CA LYS A 264 -16.15 -1.85 12.50
C LYS A 264 -15.99 -0.93 11.28
N ASP A 265 -14.81 -0.37 11.06
CA ASP A 265 -14.56 0.53 9.93
C ASP A 265 -14.49 -0.22 8.60
N SER A 266 -13.87 -1.40 8.58
CA SER A 266 -13.91 -2.31 7.43
C SER A 266 -15.35 -2.66 7.05
N ASN A 267 -16.16 -3.12 8.02
CA ASN A 267 -17.55 -3.49 7.77
C ASN A 267 -18.36 -2.31 7.22
N GLN A 268 -18.22 -1.12 7.81
CA GLN A 268 -18.99 0.05 7.38
C GLN A 268 -18.54 0.54 5.99
N PHE A 269 -17.25 0.45 5.65
CA PHE A 269 -16.79 0.69 4.28
C PHE A 269 -17.52 -0.23 3.29
N HIS A 270 -17.55 -1.54 3.53
CA HIS A 270 -18.26 -2.48 2.66
C HIS A 270 -19.79 -2.28 2.68
N ALA A 271 -20.36 -1.79 3.78
CA ALA A 271 -21.76 -1.38 3.83
C ALA A 271 -22.05 -0.19 2.90
N THR A 272 -21.16 0.81 2.81
CA THR A 272 -21.31 1.90 1.84
C THR A 272 -21.16 1.45 0.39
N CYS A 273 -20.33 0.42 0.14
CA CYS A 273 -20.25 -0.25 -1.17
C CYS A 273 -21.57 -0.96 -1.51
N LEU A 274 -22.22 -1.60 -0.53
CA LEU A 274 -23.52 -2.25 -0.71
C LEU A 274 -24.66 -1.24 -0.91
N ASP A 275 -24.59 -0.07 -0.27
CA ASP A 275 -25.54 1.06 -0.41
C ASP A 275 -25.35 1.85 -1.72
N THR A 276 -24.27 1.60 -2.46
CA THR A 276 -24.03 2.20 -3.77
C THR A 276 -25.02 1.64 -4.81
N PHE A 277 -25.41 2.43 -5.83
CA PHE A 277 -26.24 1.95 -6.94
C PHE A 277 -25.54 2.08 -8.30
N PRO A 278 -25.32 0.97 -9.05
CA PRO A 278 -25.54 -0.43 -8.64
C PRO A 278 -24.60 -0.84 -7.48
N PRO A 279 -24.98 -1.86 -6.68
CA PRO A 279 -24.22 -2.28 -5.51
C PRO A 279 -22.86 -2.84 -5.89
N ILE A 280 -21.86 -2.57 -5.04
CA ILE A 280 -20.49 -3.05 -5.21
C ILE A 280 -20.21 -4.16 -4.19
N PHE A 281 -19.89 -5.35 -4.69
CA PHE A 281 -19.51 -6.50 -3.87
C PHE A 281 -18.02 -6.79 -3.98
N TYR A 282 -17.27 -6.46 -2.94
CA TYR A 282 -15.86 -6.83 -2.83
C TYR A 282 -15.64 -8.11 -2.01
N LEU A 283 -16.46 -8.30 -0.97
CA LEU A 283 -16.41 -9.48 -0.11
C LEU A 283 -17.13 -10.65 -0.80
N ASN A 284 -16.49 -11.82 -0.80
CA ASN A 284 -17.10 -13.07 -1.24
C ASN A 284 -17.40 -13.98 -0.05
N ASP A 285 -17.86 -15.20 -0.31
CA ASP A 285 -18.21 -16.12 0.77
C ASP A 285 -17.00 -16.54 1.61
N THR A 286 -15.82 -16.71 1.01
CA THR A 286 -14.58 -16.93 1.77
C THR A 286 -14.28 -15.75 2.71
N SER A 287 -14.45 -14.50 2.26
CA SER A 287 -14.30 -13.33 3.12
C SER A 287 -15.23 -13.39 4.34
N LYS A 288 -16.51 -13.76 4.14
CA LYS A 288 -17.50 -13.91 5.22
C LYS A 288 -17.12 -15.02 6.19
N GLN A 289 -16.57 -16.12 5.69
CA GLN A 289 -16.10 -17.24 6.53
C GLN A 289 -14.89 -16.84 7.37
N VAL A 290 -13.97 -16.03 6.84
CA VAL A 290 -12.86 -15.46 7.62
C VAL A 290 -13.38 -14.53 8.72
N ILE A 291 -14.38 -13.68 8.42
CA ILE A 291 -15.04 -12.82 9.42
C ILE A 291 -15.63 -13.67 10.55
N ALA A 292 -16.40 -14.70 10.22
CA ALA A 292 -16.99 -15.61 11.20
C ALA A 292 -15.92 -16.32 12.03
N LEU A 293 -14.82 -16.77 11.40
CA LEU A 293 -13.71 -17.41 12.09
C LEU A 293 -13.08 -16.50 13.14
N VAL A 294 -12.77 -15.25 12.78
CA VAL A 294 -12.16 -14.28 13.71
C VAL A 294 -13.08 -14.01 14.90
N HIS A 295 -14.39 -13.86 14.68
CA HIS A 295 -15.34 -13.67 15.78
C HIS A 295 -15.43 -14.88 16.71
N ARG A 296 -15.46 -16.11 16.16
CA ARG A 296 -15.43 -17.34 16.99
C ARG A 296 -14.14 -17.45 17.81
N PHE A 297 -12.99 -17.14 17.20
CA PHE A 297 -11.70 -17.15 17.89
C PHE A 297 -11.65 -16.13 19.03
N ASN A 298 -12.08 -14.89 18.79
CA ASN A 298 -12.15 -13.87 19.84
C ASN A 298 -13.14 -14.24 20.96
N ALA A 299 -14.28 -14.84 20.61
CA ALA A 299 -15.28 -15.28 21.58
C ALA A 299 -14.74 -16.38 22.50
N HIS A 300 -14.05 -17.39 21.95
CA HIS A 300 -13.42 -18.46 22.72
C HIS A 300 -12.43 -17.90 23.77
N HIS A 301 -11.63 -16.89 23.40
CA HIS A 301 -10.69 -16.26 24.33
C HIS A 301 -11.31 -15.19 25.24
N GLY A 302 -12.59 -14.86 25.07
CA GLY A 302 -13.28 -13.82 25.84
C GLY A 302 -12.76 -12.39 25.64
N LYS A 303 -11.90 -12.16 24.63
CA LYS A 303 -11.32 -10.84 24.31
C LYS A 303 -10.91 -10.76 22.84
N THR A 304 -10.77 -9.54 22.33
CA THR A 304 -10.33 -9.29 20.95
C THR A 304 -8.83 -9.62 20.80
N LYS A 305 -8.49 -10.78 20.22
CA LYS A 305 -7.10 -11.20 19.93
C LYS A 305 -6.72 -11.09 18.44
N VAL A 306 -7.72 -11.08 17.55
CA VAL A 306 -7.52 -10.92 16.11
C VAL A 306 -8.53 -9.93 15.56
N ALA A 307 -8.09 -9.07 14.64
CA ALA A 307 -8.93 -8.11 13.95
C ALA A 307 -8.79 -8.26 12.45
N TYR A 308 -9.90 -8.25 11.72
CA TYR A 308 -9.87 -8.29 10.26
C TYR A 308 -10.12 -6.91 9.64
N THR A 309 -9.59 -6.72 8.44
CA THR A 309 -9.93 -5.62 7.56
C THR A 309 -9.86 -6.07 6.11
N PHE A 310 -10.70 -5.45 5.27
CA PHE A 310 -10.79 -5.76 3.85
C PHE A 310 -10.77 -4.45 3.06
N ASP A 311 -9.95 -4.40 2.03
CA ASP A 311 -9.94 -3.30 1.06
C ASP A 311 -10.90 -3.61 -0.10
N ALA A 312 -10.70 -2.99 -1.26
CA ALA A 312 -11.49 -3.22 -2.46
C ALA A 312 -11.16 -4.58 -3.12
N GLY A 313 -11.47 -5.68 -2.44
CA GLY A 313 -11.29 -7.07 -2.88
C GLY A 313 -11.57 -8.09 -1.75
N PRO A 314 -11.54 -9.39 -2.07
CA PRO A 314 -11.95 -10.43 -1.12
C PRO A 314 -10.84 -10.87 -0.13
N ASN A 315 -9.60 -10.41 -0.33
CA ASN A 315 -8.46 -10.82 0.49
C ASN A 315 -8.58 -10.21 1.89
N ALA A 316 -8.47 -11.06 2.91
CA ALA A 316 -8.54 -10.63 4.30
C ALA A 316 -7.16 -10.21 4.77
N VAL A 317 -7.07 -9.04 5.38
CA VAL A 317 -5.88 -8.62 6.13
C VAL A 317 -6.22 -8.67 7.61
N LEU A 318 -5.44 -9.42 8.36
CA LEU A 318 -5.66 -9.66 9.78
C LEU A 318 -4.55 -8.99 10.57
N PHE A 319 -4.92 -8.32 11.65
CA PHE A 319 -4.02 -7.80 12.66
C PHE A 319 -4.14 -8.67 13.91
N LEU A 320 -3.02 -8.96 14.54
CA LEU A 320 -2.89 -9.74 15.76
C LEU A 320 -1.54 -9.44 16.41
N LEU A 321 -1.39 -9.76 17.68
CA LEU A 321 -0.09 -9.70 18.36
C LEU A 321 0.71 -10.99 18.12
N ASP A 322 2.04 -10.89 18.19
CA ASP A 322 2.97 -11.99 17.95
C ASP A 322 2.66 -13.24 18.78
N GLU A 323 2.27 -13.06 20.05
CA GLU A 323 1.85 -14.13 20.96
C GLU A 323 0.64 -14.95 20.46
N THR A 324 -0.19 -14.37 19.58
CA THR A 324 -1.39 -15.02 19.02
C THR A 324 -1.12 -15.65 17.65
N LEU A 325 0.03 -15.33 17.03
CA LEU A 325 0.28 -15.64 15.62
C LEU A 325 0.28 -17.14 15.33
N GLU A 326 1.04 -17.92 16.11
CA GLU A 326 1.19 -19.35 15.86
C GLU A 326 -0.14 -20.11 16.05
N GLU A 327 -0.84 -19.82 17.15
CA GLU A 327 -2.16 -20.39 17.48
C GLU A 327 -3.19 -20.10 16.37
N PHE A 328 -3.28 -18.83 15.94
CA PHE A 328 -4.26 -18.44 14.94
C PHE A 328 -3.94 -18.96 13.54
N VAL A 329 -2.66 -19.04 13.15
CA VAL A 329 -2.25 -19.67 11.88
C VAL A 329 -2.66 -21.15 11.86
N GLY A 330 -2.49 -21.88 12.97
CA GLY A 330 -2.97 -23.25 13.09
C GLY A 330 -4.48 -23.37 12.91
N VAL A 331 -5.26 -22.46 13.51
CA VAL A 331 -6.72 -22.38 13.33
C VAL A 331 -7.11 -22.10 11.88
N VAL A 332 -6.41 -21.18 11.19
CA VAL A 332 -6.63 -20.88 9.77
C VAL A 332 -6.33 -22.08 8.89
N GLN A 333 -5.22 -22.80 9.13
CA GLN A 333 -4.87 -24.00 8.37
C GLN A 333 -5.90 -25.13 8.52
N ARG A 334 -6.50 -25.28 9.71
CA ARG A 334 -7.58 -26.25 9.94
C ARG A 334 -8.91 -25.80 9.32
N SER A 335 -9.21 -24.51 9.36
CA SER A 335 -10.44 -23.95 8.78
C SER A 335 -10.41 -23.86 7.26
N PHE A 336 -9.23 -23.64 6.67
CA PHE A 336 -9.02 -23.49 5.23
C PHE A 336 -7.82 -24.32 4.76
N PRO A 337 -7.94 -25.66 4.74
CA PRO A 337 -6.82 -26.53 4.37
C PRO A 337 -6.30 -26.21 2.95
N PRO A 338 -4.99 -26.12 2.72
CA PRO A 338 -4.44 -25.89 1.38
C PRO A 338 -4.73 -27.05 0.42
N LYS A 339 -4.89 -26.78 -0.88
CA LYS A 339 -5.23 -27.79 -1.90
C LYS A 339 -4.07 -28.74 -2.24
N SER A 340 -2.81 -28.31 -2.19
CA SER A 340 -1.57 -29.13 -2.33
C SER A 340 -0.32 -28.25 -2.11
N ASN A 341 0.79 -28.83 -1.61
CA ASN A 341 2.12 -28.24 -1.33
C ASN A 341 2.20 -27.22 -0.16
N GLY A 342 2.38 -27.74 1.06
CA GLY A 342 2.53 -26.95 2.29
C GLY A 342 3.64 -25.90 2.26
N ASP A 343 4.72 -26.14 1.52
CA ASP A 343 5.91 -25.26 1.48
C ASP A 343 5.64 -23.89 0.83
N GLN A 344 4.57 -23.73 0.05
CA GLN A 344 4.21 -22.44 -0.56
C GLN A 344 3.01 -21.75 0.11
N PHE A 345 2.39 -22.39 1.11
CA PHE A 345 1.19 -21.86 1.74
C PHE A 345 1.49 -20.78 2.77
N LEU A 346 2.62 -20.86 3.48
CA LEU A 346 3.07 -19.80 4.39
C LEU A 346 4.21 -19.03 3.74
N LYS A 347 4.08 -17.70 3.67
CA LYS A 347 5.10 -16.80 3.12
C LYS A 347 5.40 -15.68 4.10
N GLY A 348 6.59 -15.10 3.99
CA GLY A 348 7.00 -13.94 4.77
C GLY A 348 7.73 -14.32 6.05
N LEU A 349 7.32 -13.74 7.19
CA LEU A 349 7.96 -14.02 8.47
C LEU A 349 7.79 -15.52 8.85
N PRO A 350 8.84 -16.15 9.42
CA PRO A 350 8.75 -17.54 9.85
C PRO A 350 7.76 -17.67 11.01
N VAL A 351 6.97 -18.74 10.99
CA VAL A 351 5.98 -19.09 12.02
C VAL A 351 6.20 -20.56 12.36
N LYS A 352 6.32 -20.90 13.65
CA LYS A 352 6.43 -22.29 14.04
C LYS A 352 5.08 -22.98 13.87
N ALA A 353 5.12 -24.26 13.50
CA ALA A 353 3.92 -25.08 13.49
C ALA A 353 3.41 -25.24 14.92
N ALA A 354 2.38 -24.49 15.29
CA ALA A 354 1.61 -24.75 16.50
C ALA A 354 0.43 -25.66 16.16
N SER A 355 0.21 -26.67 17.01
CA SER A 355 -1.02 -27.45 17.03
C SER A 355 -1.96 -26.78 18.02
N PRO A 356 -3.03 -26.09 17.56
CA PRO A 356 -4.00 -25.49 18.47
C PRO A 356 -4.68 -26.58 19.31
N SER A 357 -5.16 -26.24 20.51
CA SER A 357 -5.79 -27.23 21.40
C SER A 357 -7.04 -27.84 20.75
N GLU A 358 -7.33 -29.11 21.06
CA GLU A 358 -8.53 -29.79 20.53
C GLU A 358 -9.83 -29.08 20.98
N GLU A 359 -9.83 -28.49 22.18
CA GLU A 359 -10.94 -27.67 22.69
C GLU A 359 -11.18 -26.43 21.81
N LEU A 360 -10.12 -25.68 21.51
CA LEU A 360 -10.20 -24.51 20.62
C LEU A 360 -10.69 -24.92 19.23
N LEU A 361 -10.16 -26.02 18.69
CA LEU A 361 -10.55 -26.51 17.37
C LEU A 361 -12.03 -26.90 17.33
N ALA A 362 -12.53 -27.62 18.35
CA ALA A 362 -13.93 -28.03 18.44
C ALA A 362 -14.90 -26.85 18.51
N GLU A 363 -14.51 -25.75 19.18
CA GLU A 363 -15.38 -24.57 19.32
C GLU A 363 -15.32 -23.64 18.08
N VAL A 364 -14.12 -23.46 17.52
CA VAL A 364 -13.82 -22.42 16.52
C VAL A 364 -13.87 -22.94 15.08
N VAL A 365 -13.56 -24.22 14.85
CA VAL A 365 -13.54 -24.82 13.51
C VAL A 365 -14.79 -25.68 13.33
N ARG A 366 -15.74 -25.22 12.49
CA ARG A 366 -17.02 -25.91 12.28
C ARG A 366 -17.10 -26.69 10.96
N ASP A 367 -16.67 -26.08 9.86
CA ASP A 367 -16.70 -26.70 8.52
C ASP A 367 -15.47 -26.25 7.70
N PRO A 368 -14.42 -27.08 7.60
CA PRO A 368 -13.24 -26.74 6.80
C PRO A 368 -13.58 -26.52 5.33
N ILE A 369 -12.98 -25.50 4.70
CA ILE A 369 -13.23 -25.15 3.28
C ILE A 369 -11.93 -25.20 2.47
N PRO A 370 -11.54 -26.38 1.94
CA PRO A 370 -10.23 -26.57 1.33
C PRO A 370 -9.97 -25.72 0.09
N GLY A 371 -8.78 -25.11 0.03
CA GLY A 371 -8.20 -24.43 -1.13
C GLY A 371 -8.96 -23.20 -1.61
N THR A 372 -9.70 -22.55 -0.72
CA THR A 372 -10.25 -21.21 -0.94
C THR A 372 -9.24 -20.10 -0.64
N ILE A 373 -8.27 -20.39 0.22
CA ILE A 373 -7.09 -19.55 0.46
C ILE A 373 -5.93 -20.13 -0.34
N ARG A 374 -5.28 -19.30 -1.17
CA ARG A 374 -4.13 -19.70 -1.98
C ARG A 374 -2.85 -19.79 -1.14
N TYR A 375 -2.61 -18.77 -0.33
CA TYR A 375 -1.49 -18.71 0.62
C TYR A 375 -1.75 -17.64 1.68
N LEU A 376 -1.02 -17.75 2.77
CA LEU A 376 -0.89 -16.79 3.85
C LEU A 376 0.42 -16.02 3.67
N LEU A 377 0.37 -14.71 3.86
CA LEU A 377 1.56 -13.87 3.90
C LEU A 377 1.64 -13.17 5.26
N ILE A 378 2.70 -13.42 6.00
CA ILE A 378 2.93 -12.90 7.34
C ILE A 378 3.97 -11.78 7.27
N THR A 379 3.63 -10.62 7.81
CA THR A 379 4.52 -9.45 7.91
C THR A 379 4.25 -8.67 9.20
N LYS A 380 4.83 -7.49 9.32
CA LYS A 380 4.76 -6.60 10.48
C LYS A 380 4.75 -5.13 10.01
N PRO A 381 4.51 -4.16 10.91
CA PRO A 381 4.75 -2.76 10.61
C PRO A 381 6.21 -2.53 10.14
N GLY A 382 6.41 -1.63 9.20
CA GLY A 382 7.74 -1.36 8.64
C GLY A 382 8.01 0.08 8.24
N PRO A 383 9.25 0.36 7.81
CA PRO A 383 9.71 1.71 7.50
C PRO A 383 9.11 2.25 6.20
N GLY A 384 9.24 3.55 5.99
CA GLY A 384 8.91 4.23 4.74
C GLY A 384 9.88 3.91 3.59
N PRO A 385 9.79 4.61 2.45
CA PRO A 385 10.63 4.37 1.28
C PRO A 385 12.13 4.53 1.55
N SER A 386 12.95 3.76 0.83
CA SER A 386 14.41 3.73 1.00
C SER A 386 15.14 3.70 -0.34
N VAL A 387 16.33 4.28 -0.41
CA VAL A 387 17.23 4.14 -1.57
C VAL A 387 17.91 2.78 -1.51
N VAL A 388 18.16 2.18 -2.67
CA VAL A 388 18.92 0.93 -2.79
C VAL A 388 20.29 1.28 -3.38
N ASP A 389 21.35 1.02 -2.61
CA ASP A 389 22.73 1.32 -3.02
C ASP A 389 23.38 0.19 -3.83
N ASP A 390 22.83 -1.02 -3.77
CA ASP A 390 23.30 -2.17 -4.55
C ASP A 390 22.87 -2.06 -6.01
N GLY A 391 23.85 -1.85 -6.90
CA GLY A 391 23.61 -1.72 -8.34
C GLY A 391 23.05 -2.96 -9.03
N SER A 392 23.12 -4.14 -8.39
CA SER A 392 22.46 -5.35 -8.90
C SER A 392 20.93 -5.29 -8.84
N CYS A 393 20.39 -4.39 -8.02
CA CYS A 393 18.95 -4.16 -7.88
C CYS A 393 18.39 -3.15 -8.89
N HIS A 394 19.22 -2.59 -9.77
CA HIS A 394 18.76 -1.68 -10.82
C HIS A 394 17.93 -2.43 -11.87
N LEU A 395 16.73 -1.91 -12.12
CA LEU A 395 15.80 -2.45 -13.13
C LEU A 395 16.08 -1.91 -14.54
N LEU A 396 17.00 -0.95 -14.67
CA LEU A 396 17.46 -0.38 -15.93
C LEU A 396 18.96 -0.62 -16.08
N GLY A 397 19.40 -0.99 -17.28
CA GLY A 397 20.80 -1.09 -17.65
C GLY A 397 21.49 0.26 -17.77
N GLN A 398 22.78 0.25 -18.11
CA GLN A 398 23.55 1.48 -18.35
C GLN A 398 23.08 2.26 -19.57
N ASP A 399 22.35 1.62 -20.47
CA ASP A 399 21.67 2.22 -21.62
C ASP A 399 20.31 2.86 -21.26
N GLY A 400 19.86 2.70 -20.00
CA GLY A 400 18.57 3.19 -19.54
C GLY A 400 17.38 2.37 -20.02
N MET A 401 17.59 1.15 -20.50
CA MET A 401 16.52 0.24 -20.91
C MET A 401 16.38 -0.90 -19.89
N PRO A 402 15.20 -1.53 -19.77
CA PRO A 402 15.05 -2.71 -18.93
C PRO A 402 16.05 -3.79 -19.33
N GLY A 403 16.72 -4.39 -18.35
CA GLY A 403 17.55 -5.57 -18.61
C GLY A 403 16.69 -6.68 -19.21
N SER A 404 17.20 -7.39 -20.21
CA SER A 404 16.58 -8.65 -20.65
C SER A 404 16.58 -9.60 -19.46
N SER A 405 15.41 -9.77 -18.84
CA SER A 405 15.18 -10.67 -17.71
C SER A 405 15.73 -12.05 -18.06
N SER A 406 16.77 -12.48 -17.34
CA SER A 406 17.34 -13.84 -17.40
C SER A 406 16.42 -14.87 -16.78
#